data_AF-A0A7V4T5U4-F1
#
_entry.id   AF-A0A7V4T5U4-F1
#
_cell.length_a   1.000
_cell.length_b   1.000
_cell.length_c   1.000
_cell.angle_alpha   90.00
_cell.angle_beta   90.00
_cell.angle_gamma   90.00
#
_symmetry.space_group_name_H-M   'P 1'
#
loop_
_entity.id
_entity.type
_entity.pdbx_description
1 polymer ?
#
loop_
_entity_poly.entity_id
_entity_poly.type
_entity_poly.pdbx_seq_one_letter_code
_entity_poly.pdbx_strand_id
1 'polypeptide(L)' 'MNKTDEYILRTTKEIIVKFIEMGRLSPSNIHESFKDIYATVNETIKANVSKKAPSNDKQT' A
#
# COMPACT_ATOMS: atom_id res chain seq x y z
N MET A 1 12.50 -0.17 -9.53
CA MET A 1 11.28 -0.48 -8.76
C MET A 1 10.65 -1.72 -9.35
N ASN A 2 10.17 -2.64 -8.50
CA ASN A 2 9.36 -3.75 -8.99
C ASN A 2 7.91 -3.26 -9.24
N LYS A 3 7.10 -4.01 -10.00
CA LYS A 3 5.71 -3.63 -10.30
C LYS A 3 4.86 -3.43 -9.04
N THR A 4 5.14 -4.19 -7.98
CA THR A 4 4.42 -4.09 -6.71
C THR A 4 4.66 -2.74 -6.04
N ASP A 5 5.90 -2.24 -6.06
CA ASP A 5 6.26 -0.92 -5.51
C ASP A 5 5.50 0.19 -6.26
N GLU A 6 5.38 0.07 -7.57
CA GLU A 6 4.64 1.03 -8.41
C GLU A 6 3.14 1.04 -8.05
N TYR A 7 2.54 -0.14 -7.89
CA TYR A 7 1.15 -0.24 -7.45
C TYR A 7 0.94 0.36 -6.06
N ILE A 8 1.84 0.09 -5.10
CA ILE A 8 1.76 0.68 -3.75
C ILE A 8 1.77 2.20 -3.82
N LEU A 9 2.71 2.80 -4.57
CA LEU A 9 2.80 4.25 -4.69
C LEU A 9 1.58 4.85 -5.40
N ARG A 10 1.09 4.20 -6.46
CA ARG A 10 -0.10 4.67 -7.19
C ARG A 10 -1.34 4.66 -6.29
N THR A 11 -1.59 3.56 -5.59
CA THR A 11 -2.72 3.44 -4.67
C THR A 11 -2.61 4.46 -3.53
N THR A 12 -1.41 4.62 -2.94
CA THR A 12 -1.17 5.63 -1.89
C THR A 12 -1.50 7.04 -2.38
N LYS A 13 -1.02 7.40 -3.58
CA LYS A 13 -1.31 8.70 -4.20
C LYS A 13 -2.82 8.91 -4.42
N GLU A 14 -3.53 7.91 -4.94
CA GLU A 14 -4.97 8.00 -5.22
C GLU A 14 -5.80 8.21 -3.94
N ILE A 15 -5.46 7.52 -2.84
CA ILE A 15 -6.12 7.71 -1.53
C ILE A 15 -5.88 9.13 -1.01
N ILE A 16 -4.64 9.61 -1.03
CA ILE A 16 -4.28 10.96 -0.58
C ILE A 16 -5.04 12.02 -1.38
N VAL A 17 -5.02 11.93 -2.71
CA VAL A 17 -5.74 12.88 -3.58
C VAL A 17 -7.23 12.86 -3.27
N LYS A 18 -7.83 11.68 -3.06
CA LYS A 18 -9.25 11.56 -2.71
C LYS A 18 -9.59 12.25 -1.38
N PHE A 19 -8.73 12.11 -0.37
CA PHE A 19 -8.94 12.78 0.92
C PHE A 19 -8.81 14.30 0.81
N ILE A 20 -7.92 14.81 -0.04
CA ILE A 20 -7.81 16.26 -0.30
C ILE A 20 -9.06 16.76 -1.03
N GLU A 21 -9.50 16.06 -2.08
CA GLU A 21 -10.73 16.40 -2.83
C GLU A 21 -11.97 16.43 -1.93
N MET A 22 -12.03 15.56 -0.93
CA MET A 22 -13.10 15.50 0.06
C MET A 22 -12.96 16.51 1.22
N GLY A 23 -11.89 17.32 1.23
CA GLY A 23 -11.60 18.25 2.33
C GLY A 23 -11.27 17.57 3.66
N ARG A 24 -10.86 16.30 3.63
CA ARG A 24 -10.48 15.48 4.80
C ARG A 24 -8.97 15.53 5.10
N LEU A 25 -8.18 16.00 4.15
CA LEU A 25 -6.74 16.18 4.28
C LEU A 25 -6.35 17.54 3.69
N SER A 26 -5.51 18.31 4.41
CA SER A 26 -4.89 19.51 3.86
C SER A 26 -3.63 19.15 3.06
N PRO A 27 -3.38 19.81 1.91
CA PRO A 27 -2.12 19.66 1.19
C PRO A 27 -0.87 19.93 2.03
N SER A 28 -0.97 20.81 3.04
CA SER A 28 0.13 21.17 3.92
C SER A 28 0.63 20.00 4.79
N ASN A 29 -0.22 19.00 5.05
CA ASN A 29 0.07 17.90 5.98
C ASN A 29 0.22 16.55 5.26
N ILE A 30 0.38 16.55 3.92
CA ILE A 30 0.48 15.32 3.12
C ILE A 30 1.62 14.41 3.60
N HIS A 31 2.74 14.99 4.07
CA HIS A 31 3.94 14.21 4.40
C HIS A 31 3.69 13.12 5.44
N GLU A 32 2.97 13.45 6.52
CA GLU A 32 2.65 12.50 7.59
C GLU A 32 1.66 11.46 7.11
N SER A 33 0.52 11.89 6.56
CA SER A 33 -0.53 10.98 6.10
C SER A 33 -0.09 10.07 4.95
N PHE A 34 0.83 10.53 4.09
CA PHE A 34 1.37 9.70 3.01
C PHE A 34 2.14 8.50 3.58
N LYS A 35 2.92 8.68 4.65
CA LYS A 35 3.67 7.59 5.28
C LYS A 35 2.73 6.55 5.88
N ASP A 36 1.70 6.99 6.59
CA ASP A 36 0.73 6.10 7.24
C ASP A 36 -0.06 5.28 6.22
N ILE A 37 -0.54 5.94 5.15
CA ILE A 37 -1.28 5.28 4.08
C ILE A 37 -0.35 4.32 3.30
N TYR A 38 0.88 4.75 2.99
CA TYR A 38 1.87 3.90 2.33
C TYR A 38 2.15 2.64 3.14
N ALA A 39 2.39 2.78 4.45
CA ALA A 39 2.62 1.65 5.35
C ALA A 39 1.43 0.69 5.34
N THR A 40 0.21 1.21 5.48
CA THR A 40 -1.03 0.42 5.46
C THR A 40 -1.18 -0.40 4.17
N VAL A 41 -0.96 0.23 3.00
CA VAL A 41 -1.07 -0.44 1.69
C VAL A 41 0.03 -1.49 1.53
N ASN A 42 1.27 -1.15 1.88
CA ASN A 42 2.43 -2.04 1.78
C ASN A 42 2.28 -3.28 2.67
N GLU A 43 1.86 -3.09 3.93
CA GLU A 43 1.61 -4.19 4.87
C GLU A 43 0.50 -5.11 4.38
N THR A 44 -0.60 -4.54 3.88
CA THR A 44 -1.70 -5.30 3.30
C THR A 44 -1.19 -6.19 2.16
N ILE A 45 -0.39 -5.66 1.24
CA ILE A 45 0.14 -6.44 0.12
C ILE A 45 1.13 -7.51 0.61
N LYS A 46 2.05 -7.16 1.51
CA LYS A 46 3.03 -8.12 2.06
C LYS A 46 2.35 -9.28 2.77
N ALA A 47 1.30 -9.01 3.56
CA ALA A 47 0.52 -10.05 4.24
C ALA A 47 -0.19 -11.00 3.25
N ASN A 48 -0.61 -10.49 2.09
CA ASN A 48 -1.20 -11.30 1.02
C ASN A 48 -0.15 -12.10 0.24
N VAL A 49 1.05 -11.54 0.02
CA VAL A 49 2.17 -12.27 -0.61
C VAL A 49 2.68 -13.40 0.28
N SER A 50 2.81 -13.17 1.59
CA SER A 50 3.27 -14.19 2.55
C SER A 50 2.25 -15.33 2.72
N LYS A 51 0.95 -15.06 2.57
CA LYS A 51 -0.09 -16.11 2.57
C LYS A 51 -0.09 -16.98 1.32
N LYS A 52 0.56 -16.55 0.23
CA LYS A 52 0.55 -17.24 -1.07
C LYS A 52 1.80 -18.10 -1.32
N ALA A 53 2.72 -18.19 -0.37
CA ALA A 53 3.84 -19.12 -0.47
C ALA A 53 3.30 -20.57 -0.40
N PRO A 54 3.48 -21.40 -1.44
CA PRO A 54 2.96 -22.75 -1.44
C PRO A 54 3.75 -23.61 -0.47
N SER A 55 3.04 -24.30 0.41
CA SER A 55 3.53 -25.51 1.09
C SER A 55 3.92 -26.52 0.01
N ASN A 56 5.21 -26.58 -0.34
CA ASN A 56 5.74 -27.69 -1.12
C ASN A 56 5.98 -28.85 -0.15
N ASP A 57 4.90 -29.48 0.29
CA ASP A 57 4.98 -30.73 1.06
C ASP A 57 5.28 -31.87 0.10
N LYS A 58 6.41 -32.51 0.33
CA LYS A 58 6.91 -33.64 -0.46
C LYS A 58 5.97 -34.82 -0.25
N GLN A 59 5.31 -35.31 -1.30
CA GLN A 59 4.83 -36.69 -1.33
C GLN A 59 5.82 -37.51 -2.16
N THR A 60 6.78 -38.11 -1.47
CA THR A 60 7.53 -39.31 -1.90
C THR A 60 6.62 -40.52 -1.97
#